data_AF-A0A2W4IDB8-F1
#
_entry.id   AF-A0A2W4IDB8-F1
#
_cell.length_a   1.000
_cell.length_b   1.000
_cell.length_c   1.000
_cell.angle_alpha   90.00
_cell.angle_beta   90.00
_cell.angle_gamma   90.00
#
_symmetry.space_group_name_H-M   'P 1'
#
loop_
_entity.id
_entity.type
_entity.pdbx_description
1 polymer ?
#
loop_
_entity_poly.entity_id
_entity_poly.type
_entity_poly.pdbx_seq_one_letter_code
_entity_poly.pdbx_strand_id
1 'polypeptide(L)'
;MICLNSAEGKMSHRDLCRISLVVLVSTTISMGCQTSVSAAPPPTTPAPAEANMPATTAAQAKLSPEKRDAIRRLMDVTRLPQVADKMYDMLLAQGQKSFELNLARSIQEDPRYGDQQKNELMQQVVASSTRMFSRYRELLPKEINLPDVLESISTQVYDKYFTAKELNDISDFYQTEAGKKALDVLPQVMQESAQMTGEVVTPKVKSIVAQIVQEERVRMESVLSNSAAASTSSSAKPDGKADQKSTDQKTEPKK
;
A
#
# COMPACT_ATOMS: atom_id res chain seq x y z
N MET A 1 27.56 6.84 60.32
CA MET A 1 26.08 6.70 60.25
C MET A 1 25.62 7.84 59.35
N ILE A 2 25.21 7.67 58.10
CA ILE A 2 24.48 6.60 57.42
C ILE A 2 25.01 6.47 55.98
N CYS A 3 25.31 5.24 55.55
CA CYS A 3 25.51 4.84 54.16
C CYS A 3 24.17 4.82 53.40
N LEU A 4 24.21 4.82 52.06
CA LEU A 4 23.28 4.20 51.08
C LEU A 4 23.27 5.07 49.81
N ASN A 5 23.28 4.58 48.58
CA ASN A 5 23.74 3.34 47.98
C ASN A 5 23.70 3.59 46.46
N SER A 6 24.75 3.21 45.76
CA SER A 6 24.80 3.22 44.30
C SER A 6 23.85 2.14 43.78
N ALA A 7 22.90 2.50 42.92
CA ALA A 7 22.03 1.55 42.22
C ALA A 7 22.35 1.58 40.72
N GLU A 8 23.28 0.72 40.31
CA GLU A 8 23.48 0.33 38.92
C GLU A 8 22.28 -0.51 38.46
N GLY A 9 21.32 0.15 37.80
CA GLY A 9 20.24 -0.53 37.10
C GLY A 9 20.67 -0.97 35.70
N LYS A 10 21.16 -2.20 35.56
CA LYS A 10 21.33 -2.85 34.25
C LYS A 10 19.96 -3.01 33.60
N MET A 11 19.65 -2.16 32.63
CA MET A 11 18.50 -2.32 31.75
C MET A 11 18.66 -3.61 30.93
N SER A 12 17.71 -4.55 31.08
CA SER A 12 17.76 -5.83 30.39
C SER A 12 17.30 -5.68 28.93
N HIS A 13 17.92 -6.42 28.02
CA HIS A 13 17.60 -6.45 26.58
C HIS A 13 16.11 -6.80 26.29
N ARG A 14 15.39 -7.32 27.29
CA ARG A 14 13.96 -7.63 27.26
C ARG A 14 13.08 -6.39 27.44
N ASP A 15 13.59 -5.34 28.07
CA ASP A 15 12.84 -4.10 28.36
C ASP A 15 12.88 -3.13 27.16
N LEU A 16 13.96 -3.13 26.36
CA LEU A 16 14.01 -2.40 25.07
C LEU A 16 13.05 -2.97 24.03
N CYS A 17 12.84 -4.29 23.99
CA CYS A 17 11.91 -4.93 23.03
C CYS A 17 10.43 -4.66 23.34
N ARG A 18 10.07 -4.32 24.58
CA ARG A 18 8.67 -4.05 24.96
C ARG A 18 8.23 -2.63 24.63
N ILE A 19 9.16 -1.68 24.62
CA ILE A 19 8.86 -0.28 24.28
C ILE A 19 8.64 -0.12 22.76
N SER A 20 9.24 -0.97 21.92
CA SER A 20 9.07 -0.93 20.45
C SER A 20 7.75 -1.53 19.94
N LEU A 21 7.03 -2.33 20.75
CA LEU A 21 5.85 -3.09 20.30
C LEU A 21 4.50 -2.35 20.52
N VAL A 22 4.47 -1.26 21.28
CA VAL A 22 3.21 -0.60 21.71
C VAL A 22 2.69 0.43 20.69
N VAL A 23 3.48 0.82 19.69
CA VAL A 23 3.07 1.86 18.71
C VAL A 23 2.27 1.30 17.51
N LEU A 24 2.10 -0.02 17.38
CA LEU A 24 1.54 -0.62 16.16
C LEU A 24 0.12 -1.21 16.26
N VAL A 25 -0.60 -1.00 17.36
CA VAL A 25 -1.97 -1.52 17.51
C VAL A 25 -2.90 -0.47 18.13
N SER A 26 -3.27 0.55 17.35
CA SER A 26 -4.49 1.35 17.59
C SER A 26 -4.86 2.14 16.35
N THR A 27 -5.50 1.48 15.39
CA THR A 27 -6.42 2.15 14.47
C THR A 27 -7.56 1.20 14.14
N THR A 28 -8.46 1.09 15.10
CA THR A 28 -9.72 0.38 14.97
C THR A 28 -10.68 1.15 14.05
N ILE A 29 -11.19 0.39 13.09
CA ILE A 29 -12.35 0.62 12.24
C ILE A 29 -13.50 1.26 13.05
N SER A 30 -14.02 2.39 12.59
CA SER A 30 -15.33 2.91 13.00
C SER A 30 -16.15 3.22 11.76
N MET A 31 -17.04 2.29 11.46
CA MET A 31 -18.09 2.37 10.46
C MET A 31 -19.41 2.49 11.24
N GLY A 32 -20.13 3.60 11.11
CA GLY A 32 -21.41 3.76 11.80
C GLY A 32 -22.05 5.14 11.71
N CYS A 33 -23.16 5.20 10.96
CA CYS A 33 -24.33 6.08 11.10
C CYS A 33 -24.16 7.59 11.34
N GLN A 34 -24.43 8.38 10.30
CA GLN A 34 -24.86 9.77 10.46
C GLN A 34 -26.38 9.80 10.74
N THR A 35 -26.76 10.20 11.96
CA THR A 35 -28.07 10.78 12.23
C THR A 35 -27.85 12.20 12.73
N SER A 36 -28.50 13.15 12.05
CA SER A 36 -28.48 14.57 12.33
C SER A 36 -29.32 14.88 13.59
N VAL A 37 -28.69 15.40 14.63
CA VAL A 37 -29.36 16.15 15.71
C VAL A 37 -28.54 17.40 16.05
N SER A 38 -29.24 18.52 16.05
CA SER A 38 -28.77 19.88 16.31
C SER A 38 -28.82 20.23 17.81
N ALA A 39 -27.83 21.03 18.23
CA ALA A 39 -27.80 21.97 19.37
C ALA A 39 -27.64 21.46 20.82
N ALA A 40 -26.41 21.61 21.37
CA ALA A 40 -26.02 22.43 22.54
C ALA A 40 -24.55 22.16 22.92
N PRO A 41 -23.74 23.15 23.37
CA PRO A 41 -22.32 22.92 23.67
C PRO A 41 -22.10 22.48 25.14
N PRO A 42 -21.32 21.42 25.41
CA PRO A 42 -20.80 21.11 26.74
C PRO A 42 -19.37 21.68 26.93
N PRO A 43 -18.86 21.74 28.18
CA PRO A 43 -17.84 22.69 28.61
C PRO A 43 -16.42 22.34 28.14
N THR A 44 -15.65 23.40 27.95
CA THR A 44 -14.26 23.42 27.50
C THR A 44 -13.35 22.66 28.47
N THR A 45 -12.89 21.47 28.07
CA THR A 45 -11.69 20.84 28.63
C THR A 45 -10.54 21.15 27.66
N PRO A 46 -9.36 21.62 28.11
CA PRO A 46 -8.25 21.89 27.20
C PRO A 46 -7.76 20.57 26.61
N ALA A 47 -7.83 20.44 25.28
CA ALA A 47 -7.12 19.39 24.56
C ALA A 47 -5.61 19.54 24.81
N PRO A 48 -4.85 18.44 24.94
CA PRO A 48 -3.40 18.50 24.91
C PRO A 48 -2.97 19.10 23.57
N ALA A 49 -2.09 20.10 23.65
CA ALA A 49 -1.60 20.89 22.53
C ALA A 49 -1.30 20.02 21.31
N GLU A 50 -2.09 20.21 20.24
CA GLU A 50 -1.66 19.89 18.89
C GLU A 50 -0.28 20.53 18.71
N ALA A 51 0.71 19.69 18.44
CA ALA A 51 2.05 20.13 18.09
C ALA A 51 1.91 21.06 16.88
N ASN A 52 2.03 22.34 17.19
CA ASN A 52 2.03 23.48 16.29
C ASN A 52 2.99 23.19 15.14
N MET A 53 2.48 22.66 14.01
CA MET A 53 3.18 22.81 12.75
C MET A 53 3.31 24.31 12.53
N PRO A 54 4.51 24.88 12.36
CA PRO A 54 4.60 26.26 11.97
C PRO A 54 3.89 26.39 10.63
N ALA A 55 2.70 27.01 10.66
CA ALA A 55 2.07 27.57 9.49
C ALA A 55 3.07 28.58 8.94
N THR A 56 3.81 28.19 7.89
CA THR A 56 4.67 29.09 7.15
C THR A 56 3.79 30.06 6.38
N THR A 57 3.24 31.06 7.10
CA THR A 57 2.92 32.35 6.52
C THR A 57 4.25 33.08 6.37
N ALA A 58 5.04 32.66 5.40
CA ALA A 58 6.05 33.50 4.80
C ALA A 58 5.68 33.57 3.33
N ALA A 59 5.34 34.78 2.89
CA ALA A 59 5.29 35.15 1.49
C ALA A 59 6.39 34.44 0.72
N GLN A 60 6.09 33.95 -0.49
CA GLN A 60 7.04 33.36 -1.43
C GLN A 60 8.32 34.22 -1.49
N ALA A 61 9.26 33.93 -0.61
CA ALA A 61 10.55 34.56 -0.62
C ALA A 61 11.21 33.98 -1.86
N LYS A 62 11.39 34.82 -2.88
CA LYS A 62 12.11 34.47 -4.10
C LYS A 62 13.36 33.68 -3.69
N LEU A 63 13.42 32.41 -4.10
CA LEU A 63 14.51 31.49 -3.75
C LEU A 63 15.86 32.20 -3.87
N SER A 64 16.56 32.34 -2.74
CA SER A 64 17.85 33.03 -2.71
C SER A 64 18.89 32.25 -3.52
N PRO A 65 19.88 32.93 -4.13
CA PRO A 65 20.96 32.25 -4.85
C PRO A 65 21.68 31.20 -3.98
N GLU A 66 22.01 31.58 -2.74
CA GLU A 66 22.68 30.69 -1.77
C GLU A 66 21.90 29.40 -1.52
N LYS A 67 20.58 29.51 -1.38
CA LYS A 67 19.73 28.35 -1.12
C LYS A 67 19.60 27.48 -2.36
N ARG A 68 19.50 28.08 -3.55
CA ARG A 68 19.50 27.34 -4.82
C ARG A 68 20.80 26.53 -5.00
N ASP A 69 21.93 27.13 -4.68
CA ASP A 69 23.23 26.47 -4.80
C ASP A 69 23.39 25.35 -3.76
N ALA A 70 22.90 25.54 -2.53
CA ALA A 70 22.85 24.50 -1.51
C ALA A 70 21.98 23.30 -1.94
N ILE A 71 20.81 23.56 -2.56
CA ILE A 71 19.95 22.50 -3.12
C ILE A 71 20.69 21.73 -4.21
N ARG A 72 21.29 22.41 -5.18
CA ARG A 72 22.03 21.74 -6.26
C ARG A 72 23.16 20.88 -5.73
N ARG A 73 23.95 21.42 -4.79
CA ARG A 73 25.00 20.67 -4.12
C ARG A 73 24.46 19.39 -3.48
N LEU A 74 23.33 19.47 -2.79
CA LEU A 74 22.69 18.30 -2.19
C LEU A 74 22.31 17.26 -3.25
N MET A 75 21.72 17.70 -4.36
CA MET A 75 21.30 16.81 -5.46
C MET A 75 22.48 16.10 -6.11
N ASP A 76 23.61 16.80 -6.26
CA ASP A 76 24.84 16.23 -6.81
C ASP A 76 25.44 15.19 -5.87
N VAL A 77 25.60 15.51 -4.58
CA VAL A 77 26.22 14.57 -3.61
C VAL A 77 25.32 13.36 -3.33
N THR A 78 24.00 13.51 -3.45
CA THR A 78 23.04 12.41 -3.34
C THR A 78 22.82 11.67 -4.67
N ARG A 79 23.49 12.09 -5.75
CA ARG A 79 23.49 11.45 -7.08
C ARG A 79 22.11 11.41 -7.74
N LEU A 80 21.29 12.44 -7.54
CA LEU A 80 19.93 12.46 -8.07
C LEU A 80 19.86 12.35 -9.60
N PRO A 81 20.73 13.01 -10.40
CA PRO A 81 20.71 12.84 -11.85
C PRO A 81 20.90 11.38 -12.29
N GLN A 82 21.83 10.66 -11.66
CA GLN A 82 22.10 9.26 -11.97
C GLN A 82 20.94 8.34 -11.53
N VAL A 83 20.25 8.69 -10.45
CA VAL A 83 19.03 8.00 -10.02
C VAL A 83 17.91 8.23 -11.03
N ALA A 84 17.76 9.45 -11.55
CA ALA A 84 16.77 9.82 -12.55
C ALA A 84 16.88 8.97 -13.83
N ASP A 85 18.10 8.87 -14.38
CA ASP A 85 18.38 8.10 -15.60
C ASP A 85 18.02 6.63 -15.40
N LYS A 86 18.46 6.03 -14.28
CA LYS A 86 18.19 4.63 -13.95
C LYS A 86 16.70 4.37 -13.71
N MET A 87 16.00 5.26 -13.01
CA MET A 87 14.56 5.15 -12.78
C MET A 87 13.80 5.20 -14.10
N TYR A 88 14.20 6.09 -15.01
CA TYR A 88 13.62 6.18 -16.34
C TYR A 88 13.84 4.92 -17.16
N ASP A 89 15.07 4.42 -17.24
CA ASP A 89 15.40 3.19 -17.97
C ASP A 89 14.63 2.00 -17.42
N MET A 90 14.53 1.90 -16.09
CA MET A 90 13.77 0.85 -15.42
C MET A 90 12.27 0.94 -15.72
N LEU A 91 11.69 2.14 -15.64
CA LEU A 91 10.28 2.38 -15.97
C LEU A 91 9.97 1.95 -17.41
N LEU A 92 10.85 2.29 -18.35
CA LEU A 92 10.66 1.90 -19.76
C LEU A 92 10.86 0.41 -20.00
N ALA A 93 11.89 -0.20 -19.40
CA ALA A 93 12.11 -1.63 -19.53
C ALA A 93 10.92 -2.42 -18.95
N GLN A 94 10.40 -1.99 -17.80
CA GLN A 94 9.23 -2.58 -17.18
C GLN A 94 7.97 -2.35 -18.04
N GLY A 95 7.78 -1.14 -18.56
CA GLY A 95 6.68 -0.79 -19.46
C GLY A 95 6.69 -1.66 -20.73
N GLN A 96 7.86 -1.84 -21.33
CA GLN A 96 8.05 -2.72 -22.49
C GLN A 96 7.68 -4.16 -22.15
N LYS A 97 8.22 -4.68 -21.04
CA LYS A 97 7.94 -6.06 -20.64
C LYS A 97 6.47 -6.29 -20.33
N SER A 98 5.83 -5.34 -19.66
CA SER A 98 4.39 -5.38 -19.35
C SER A 98 3.55 -5.37 -20.62
N PHE A 99 3.89 -4.51 -21.59
CA PHE A 99 3.23 -4.46 -22.89
C PHE A 99 3.34 -5.81 -23.63
N GLU A 100 4.54 -6.37 -23.70
CA GLU A 100 4.79 -7.68 -24.33
C GLU A 100 3.98 -8.79 -23.66
N LEU A 101 3.98 -8.87 -22.34
CA LEU A 101 3.25 -9.91 -21.60
C LEU A 101 1.73 -9.80 -21.77
N ASN A 102 1.18 -8.58 -21.74
CA ASN A 102 -0.25 -8.37 -21.89
C ASN A 102 -0.73 -8.73 -23.30
N LEU A 103 0.02 -8.32 -24.32
CA LEU A 103 -0.32 -8.67 -25.69
C LEU A 103 -0.09 -10.16 -25.99
N ALA A 104 0.96 -10.75 -25.39
CA ALA A 104 1.21 -12.19 -25.46
C ALA A 104 0.04 -13.02 -24.93
N ARG A 105 -0.46 -12.65 -23.75
CA ARG A 105 -1.64 -13.30 -23.15
C ARG A 105 -2.86 -13.19 -24.06
N SER A 106 -3.13 -11.98 -24.57
CA SER A 106 -4.28 -11.76 -25.47
C SER A 106 -4.23 -12.63 -26.72
N ILE A 107 -3.06 -12.86 -27.31
CA ILE A 107 -2.92 -13.70 -28.51
C ILE A 107 -3.02 -15.18 -28.16
N GLN A 108 -2.48 -15.60 -27.00
CA GLN A 108 -2.58 -16.98 -26.54
C GLN A 108 -4.04 -17.40 -26.26
N GLU A 109 -4.82 -16.51 -25.66
CA GLU A 109 -6.21 -16.77 -25.27
C GLU A 109 -7.21 -16.62 -26.42
N ASP A 110 -6.81 -16.00 -27.54
CA ASP A 110 -7.70 -15.77 -28.68
C ASP A 110 -7.90 -17.07 -29.49
N PRO A 111 -9.14 -17.59 -29.60
CA PRO A 111 -9.43 -18.83 -30.33
C PRO A 111 -9.38 -18.65 -31.85
N ARG A 112 -9.28 -17.42 -32.36
CA ARG A 112 -9.25 -17.15 -33.82
C ARG A 112 -7.95 -17.54 -34.49
N TYR A 113 -6.88 -17.75 -33.73
CA TYR A 113 -5.55 -18.05 -34.26
C TYR A 113 -5.16 -19.51 -34.00
N GLY A 114 -4.62 -20.18 -35.01
CA GLY A 114 -3.95 -21.47 -34.83
C GLY A 114 -2.55 -21.30 -34.22
N ASP A 115 -1.94 -22.40 -33.76
CA ASP A 115 -0.65 -22.35 -33.04
C ASP A 115 0.48 -21.68 -33.84
N GLN A 116 0.57 -21.95 -35.14
CA GLN A 116 1.56 -21.33 -36.01
C GLN A 116 1.35 -19.80 -36.09
N GLN A 117 0.10 -19.36 -36.29
CA GLN A 117 -0.22 -17.93 -36.34
C GLN A 117 0.07 -17.23 -35.01
N LYS A 118 -0.23 -17.88 -33.88
CA LYS A 118 0.12 -17.35 -32.56
C LYS A 118 1.63 -17.13 -32.43
N ASN A 119 2.44 -18.10 -32.82
CA ASN A 119 3.90 -17.97 -32.78
C ASN A 119 4.41 -16.83 -33.66
N GLU A 120 3.89 -16.70 -34.89
CA GLU A 120 4.25 -15.60 -35.80
C GLU A 120 3.86 -14.23 -35.21
N LEU A 121 2.64 -14.11 -34.68
CA LEU A 121 2.17 -12.90 -34.00
C LEU A 121 3.05 -12.56 -32.79
N MET A 122 3.46 -13.55 -31.99
CA MET A 122 4.38 -13.34 -30.87
C MET A 122 5.74 -12.76 -31.29
N GLN A 123 6.30 -13.25 -32.38
CA GLN A 123 7.54 -12.67 -32.92
C GLN A 123 7.32 -11.22 -33.38
N GLN A 124 6.18 -10.94 -34.03
CA GLN A 124 5.84 -9.58 -34.43
C GLN A 124 5.62 -8.64 -33.26
N VAL A 125 5.05 -9.13 -32.15
CA VAL A 125 4.90 -8.37 -30.89
C VAL A 125 6.26 -7.96 -30.37
N VAL A 126 7.20 -8.89 -30.22
CA VAL A 126 8.55 -8.60 -29.72
C VAL A 126 9.31 -7.64 -30.64
N ALA A 127 9.25 -7.86 -31.95
CA ALA A 127 9.90 -6.97 -32.91
C ALA A 127 9.28 -5.56 -32.89
N SER A 128 7.96 -5.46 -32.77
CA SER A 128 7.25 -4.18 -32.75
C SER A 128 7.39 -3.44 -31.42
N SER A 129 7.36 -4.14 -30.29
CA SER A 129 7.65 -3.55 -28.98
C SER A 129 9.06 -2.98 -28.96
N THR A 130 10.06 -3.76 -29.40
CA THR A 130 11.45 -3.31 -29.47
C THR A 130 11.59 -2.04 -30.31
N ARG A 131 11.03 -2.02 -31.52
CA ARG A 131 11.07 -0.83 -32.40
C ARG A 131 10.39 0.38 -31.76
N MET A 132 9.19 0.19 -31.21
CA MET A 132 8.39 1.25 -30.58
C MET A 132 9.11 1.85 -29.37
N PHE A 133 9.58 1.02 -28.44
CA PHE A 133 10.28 1.49 -27.24
C PHE A 133 11.67 2.06 -27.54
N SER A 134 12.38 1.57 -28.56
CA SER A 134 13.61 2.23 -29.04
C SER A 134 13.32 3.64 -29.57
N ARG A 135 12.25 3.81 -30.36
CA ARG A 135 11.85 5.12 -30.85
C ARG A 135 11.42 6.04 -29.70
N TYR A 136 10.72 5.51 -28.70
CA TYR A 136 10.35 6.26 -27.50
C TYR A 136 11.60 6.77 -26.74
N ARG A 137 12.59 5.89 -26.52
CA ARG A 137 13.88 6.26 -25.89
C ARG A 137 14.63 7.34 -26.66
N GLU A 138 14.51 7.37 -27.98
CA GLU A 138 15.14 8.39 -28.83
C GLU A 138 14.40 9.74 -28.77
N LEU A 139 13.06 9.71 -28.74
CA LEU A 139 12.24 10.92 -28.81
C LEU A 139 12.10 11.61 -27.46
N LEU A 140 11.91 10.85 -26.37
CA LEU A 140 11.61 11.46 -25.08
C LEU A 140 12.66 12.49 -24.60
N PRO A 141 13.98 12.21 -24.63
CA PRO A 141 14.97 13.19 -24.18
C PRO A 141 15.03 14.44 -25.07
N LYS A 142 14.48 14.41 -26.30
CA LYS A 142 14.38 15.58 -27.18
C LYS A 142 13.22 16.49 -26.80
N GLU A 143 12.16 15.92 -26.23
CA GLU A 143 10.96 16.65 -25.82
C GLU A 143 10.98 17.02 -24.34
N ILE A 144 11.63 16.21 -23.51
CA ILE A 144 11.65 16.33 -22.05
C ILE A 144 13.08 16.18 -21.54
N ASN A 145 13.60 17.25 -20.94
CA ASN A 145 14.82 17.17 -20.14
C ASN A 145 14.45 16.70 -18.72
N LEU A 146 14.45 15.38 -18.50
CA LEU A 146 14.11 14.77 -17.21
C LEU A 146 14.99 15.29 -16.05
N PRO A 147 16.33 15.45 -16.21
CA PRO A 147 17.16 16.13 -15.21
C PRO A 147 16.61 17.49 -14.78
N ASP A 148 16.24 18.37 -15.72
CA ASP A 148 15.70 19.70 -15.40
C ASP A 148 14.36 19.61 -14.66
N VAL A 149 13.50 18.66 -15.04
CA VAL A 149 12.22 18.41 -14.37
C VAL A 149 12.44 18.00 -12.92
N LEU A 150 13.35 17.05 -12.67
CA LEU A 150 13.68 16.63 -11.31
C LEU A 150 14.39 17.73 -10.52
N GLU A 151 15.27 18.52 -11.15
CA GLU A 151 15.88 19.70 -10.53
C GLU A 151 14.80 20.65 -10.05
N SER A 152 13.87 21.02 -10.93
CA SER A 152 12.78 21.95 -10.65
C SER A 152 11.86 21.46 -9.53
N ILE A 153 11.45 20.19 -9.56
CA ILE A 153 10.57 19.61 -8.53
C ILE A 153 11.29 19.55 -7.19
N SER A 154 12.51 19.01 -7.15
CA SER A 154 13.21 18.85 -5.88
C SER A 154 13.59 20.21 -5.31
N THR A 155 13.91 21.19 -6.14
CA THR A 155 14.16 22.56 -5.70
C THR A 155 12.96 23.13 -4.94
N GLN A 156 11.75 22.97 -5.48
CA GLN A 156 10.54 23.42 -4.79
C GLN A 156 10.31 22.69 -3.47
N VAL A 157 10.57 21.38 -3.43
CA VAL A 157 10.39 20.57 -2.22
C VAL A 157 11.42 20.96 -1.15
N TYR A 158 12.71 20.98 -1.48
CA TYR A 158 13.75 21.32 -0.51
C TYR A 158 13.66 22.77 -0.04
N ASP A 159 13.28 23.71 -0.93
CA ASP A 159 13.04 25.10 -0.55
C ASP A 159 11.96 25.22 0.53
N LYS A 160 10.89 24.43 0.42
CA LYS A 160 9.79 24.47 1.38
C LYS A 160 10.16 23.98 2.78
N TYR A 161 11.07 23.01 2.88
CA TYR A 161 11.27 22.28 4.14
C TYR A 161 12.61 22.53 4.82
N PHE A 162 13.60 23.07 4.12
CA PHE A 162 14.95 23.22 4.65
C PHE A 162 15.48 24.63 4.43
N THR A 163 16.38 25.06 5.30
CA THR A 163 17.19 26.28 5.13
C THR A 163 18.46 25.98 4.31
N ALA A 164 19.09 27.02 3.77
CA ALA A 164 20.36 26.87 3.05
C ALA A 164 21.47 26.25 3.93
N LYS A 165 21.48 26.57 5.24
CA LYS A 165 22.44 26.01 6.18
C LYS A 165 22.22 24.50 6.35
N GLU A 166 20.99 24.07 6.62
CA GLU A 166 20.67 22.65 6.81
C GLU A 166 20.98 21.82 5.56
N LEU A 167 20.69 22.34 4.37
CA LEU A 167 21.03 21.68 3.12
C LEU A 167 22.55 21.51 2.93
N ASN A 168 23.34 22.50 3.35
CA ASN A 168 24.80 22.37 3.36
C ASN A 168 25.27 21.36 4.42
N ASP A 169 24.74 21.39 5.63
CA ASP A 169 25.09 20.44 6.69
C ASP A 169 24.80 18.99 6.24
N ILE A 170 23.65 18.74 5.58
CA ILE A 170 23.30 17.44 5.00
C ILE A 170 24.26 17.07 3.87
N SER A 171 24.60 18.02 3.00
CA SER A 171 25.53 17.79 1.89
C SER A 171 26.92 17.42 2.40
N ASP A 172 27.42 18.12 3.42
CA ASP A 172 28.71 17.86 4.06
C ASP A 172 28.75 16.46 4.66
N PHE A 173 27.66 16.03 5.32
CA PHE A 173 27.53 14.66 5.81
C PHE A 173 27.68 13.63 4.68
N TYR A 174 26.95 13.78 3.58
CA TYR A 174 27.00 12.84 2.45
C TYR A 174 28.35 12.83 1.72
N GLN A 175 29.17 13.85 1.89
CA GLN A 175 30.55 13.86 1.38
C GLN A 175 31.54 13.08 2.26
N THR A 176 31.19 12.78 3.51
CA THR A 176 32.03 11.92 4.39
C THR A 176 32.04 10.47 3.90
N GLU A 177 33.04 9.68 4.30
CA GLU A 177 33.09 8.25 3.98
C GLU A 177 31.90 7.48 4.56
N ALA A 178 31.44 7.86 5.76
CA ALA A 178 30.24 7.28 6.36
C ALA A 178 28.97 7.65 5.57
N GLY A 179 28.85 8.91 5.13
CA GLY A 179 27.72 9.38 4.34
C GLY A 179 27.64 8.75 2.95
N LYS A 180 28.77 8.62 2.25
CA LYS A 180 28.84 7.88 0.97
C LYS A 180 28.44 6.42 1.15
N LYS A 181 28.98 5.76 2.18
CA LYS A 181 28.60 4.38 2.51
C LYS A 181 27.11 4.27 2.83
N ALA A 182 26.54 5.28 3.51
CA ALA A 182 25.11 5.31 3.80
C ALA A 182 24.27 5.38 2.51
N LEU A 183 24.66 6.18 1.50
CA LEU A 183 23.99 6.23 0.21
C LEU A 183 23.99 4.87 -0.52
N ASP A 184 25.09 4.12 -0.41
CA ASP A 184 25.23 2.85 -1.10
C ASP A 184 24.54 1.69 -0.36
N VAL A 185 24.57 1.70 0.98
CA VAL A 185 24.21 0.54 1.81
C VAL A 185 22.84 0.66 2.49
N LEU A 186 22.35 1.86 2.79
CA LEU A 186 21.04 1.99 3.47
C LEU A 186 19.87 1.38 2.67
N PRO A 187 19.78 1.51 1.33
CA PRO A 187 18.75 0.83 0.57
C PRO A 187 18.79 -0.70 0.74
N GLN A 188 19.99 -1.29 0.80
CA GLN A 188 20.18 -2.72 1.02
C GLN A 188 19.74 -3.13 2.43
N VAL A 189 20.12 -2.34 3.44
CA VAL A 189 19.68 -2.57 4.83
C VAL A 189 18.16 -2.55 4.93
N MET A 190 17.49 -1.59 4.27
CA MET A 190 16.02 -1.54 4.24
C MET A 190 15.42 -2.76 3.54
N GLN A 191 15.99 -3.17 2.41
CA GLN A 191 15.55 -4.34 1.66
C GLN A 191 15.69 -5.63 2.47
N GLU A 192 16.85 -5.86 3.09
CA GLU A 192 17.13 -7.03 3.91
C GLU A 192 16.23 -7.06 5.16
N SER A 193 16.05 -5.90 5.81
CA SER A 193 15.16 -5.78 6.97
C SER A 193 13.71 -6.15 6.62
N ALA A 194 13.21 -5.69 5.46
CA ALA A 194 11.88 -6.03 4.99
C ALA A 194 11.75 -7.53 4.67
N GLN A 195 12.77 -8.12 4.04
CA GLN A 195 12.81 -9.55 3.74
C GLN A 195 12.77 -10.39 5.02
N MET A 196 13.66 -10.12 5.97
CA MET A 196 13.72 -10.85 7.26
C MET A 196 12.41 -10.71 8.03
N THR A 197 11.80 -9.52 8.00
CA THR A 197 10.47 -9.31 8.60
C THR A 197 9.44 -10.23 7.93
N GLY A 198 9.45 -10.32 6.60
CA GLY A 198 8.58 -11.22 5.84
C GLY A 198 8.76 -12.69 6.21
N GLU A 199 10.01 -13.15 6.38
CA GLU A 199 10.34 -14.52 6.77
C GLU A 199 9.78 -14.90 8.16
N VAL A 200 9.78 -13.95 9.10
CA VAL A 200 9.28 -14.18 10.46
C VAL A 200 7.75 -14.01 10.55
N VAL A 201 7.20 -12.99 9.89
CA VAL A 201 5.79 -12.60 10.05
C VAL A 201 4.87 -13.43 9.16
N THR A 202 5.27 -13.71 7.91
CA THR A 202 4.40 -14.40 6.94
C THR A 202 3.91 -15.76 7.41
N PRO A 203 4.74 -16.66 7.99
CA PRO A 203 4.26 -17.95 8.49
C PRO A 203 3.23 -17.81 9.62
N LYS A 204 3.42 -16.82 10.51
CA LYS A 204 2.49 -16.53 11.61
C LYS A 204 1.16 -16.03 11.07
N VAL A 205 1.17 -15.10 10.12
CA VAL A 205 -0.03 -14.61 9.46
C VAL A 205 -0.76 -15.74 8.74
N LYS A 206 -0.05 -16.60 8.01
CA LYS A 206 -0.65 -17.79 7.36
C LYS A 206 -1.31 -18.72 8.37
N SER A 207 -0.68 -18.96 9.52
CA SER A 207 -1.26 -19.77 10.60
C SER A 207 -2.56 -19.16 11.15
N ILE A 208 -2.57 -17.84 11.39
CA ILE A 208 -3.75 -17.12 11.89
C ILE A 208 -4.88 -17.19 10.85
N VAL A 209 -4.58 -16.96 9.57
CA VAL A 209 -5.58 -17.05 8.49
C VAL A 209 -6.15 -18.47 8.38
N ALA A 210 -5.30 -19.50 8.46
CA ALA A 210 -5.76 -20.90 8.44
C ALA A 210 -6.69 -21.21 9.62
N GLN A 211 -6.37 -20.69 10.81
CA GLN A 211 -7.22 -20.81 11.99
C GLN A 211 -8.58 -20.15 11.78
N ILE A 212 -8.60 -18.89 11.33
CA ILE A 212 -9.85 -18.14 11.06
C ILE A 212 -10.72 -18.87 10.03
N VAL A 213 -10.13 -19.34 8.93
CA VAL A 213 -10.86 -20.08 7.89
C VAL A 213 -11.47 -21.37 8.45
N GLN A 214 -10.74 -22.07 9.32
CA GLN A 214 -11.23 -23.28 9.96
C GLN A 214 -12.40 -22.98 10.92
N GLU A 215 -12.28 -21.93 11.73
CA GLU A 215 -13.33 -21.48 12.65
C GLU A 215 -14.61 -21.10 11.89
N GLU A 216 -14.50 -20.33 10.80
CA GLU A 216 -15.65 -19.94 9.98
C GLU A 216 -16.29 -21.14 9.25
N ARG A 217 -15.49 -22.11 8.79
CA ARG A 217 -16.02 -23.35 8.20
C ARG A 217 -16.88 -24.12 9.19
N VAL A 218 -16.39 -24.30 10.41
CA VAL A 218 -17.13 -25.00 11.49
C VAL A 218 -18.42 -24.25 11.83
N ARG A 219 -18.36 -22.91 11.92
CA ARG A 219 -19.56 -22.09 12.16
C ARG A 219 -20.58 -22.27 11.03
N MET A 220 -20.17 -22.21 9.77
CA MET A 220 -21.07 -22.37 8.62
C MET A 220 -21.74 -23.74 8.60
N GLU A 221 -20.99 -24.81 8.87
CA GLU A 221 -21.52 -26.17 8.95
C GLU A 221 -22.56 -26.32 10.06
N SER A 222 -22.34 -25.66 11.20
CA SER A 222 -23.31 -25.63 12.31
C SER A 222 -24.62 -24.92 11.94
N VAL A 223 -24.55 -23.84 11.14
CA VAL A 223 -25.74 -23.13 10.65
C VAL A 223 -26.53 -23.97 9.67
N LEU A 224 -25.85 -24.64 8.73
CA LEU A 224 -26.49 -25.54 7.76
C LEU A 224 -27.16 -26.74 8.44
N SER A 225 -26.50 -27.34 9.44
CA SER A 225 -27.04 -28.46 10.22
C SER A 225 -28.26 -28.05 11.06
N ASN A 226 -28.19 -26.90 11.75
CA ASN A 226 -29.31 -26.38 12.55
C ASN A 226 -30.51 -25.96 11.67
N SER A 227 -30.26 -25.43 10.48
CA SER A 227 -31.32 -25.11 9.50
C SER A 227 -31.99 -26.38 8.97
N ALA A 228 -31.25 -27.47 8.76
CA ALA A 228 -31.82 -28.74 8.33
C ALA A 228 -32.69 -29.39 9.43
N ALA A 229 -32.24 -29.35 10.69
CA ALA A 229 -32.98 -29.89 11.82
C ALA A 229 -34.30 -29.14 12.11
N ALA A 230 -34.32 -27.81 11.98
CA ALA A 230 -35.53 -27.00 12.11
C ALA A 230 -36.58 -27.28 11.02
N SER A 231 -36.13 -27.74 9.84
CA SER A 231 -37.02 -28.11 8.72
C SER A 231 -37.72 -29.45 8.95
N THR A 232 -37.11 -30.36 9.72
CA THR A 232 -37.65 -31.71 9.99
C THR A 232 -38.59 -31.80 11.19
N SER A 233 -38.62 -30.81 12.10
CA SER A 233 -39.55 -30.83 13.25
C SER A 233 -40.91 -30.18 12.99
N SER A 234 -41.13 -29.62 11.79
CA SER A 234 -42.39 -28.94 11.41
C SER A 234 -43.39 -29.83 10.65
N SER A 235 -43.17 -31.16 10.56
CA SER A 235 -44.07 -32.08 9.85
C SER A 235 -44.70 -33.19 10.71
N ALA A 236 -44.68 -33.09 12.03
CA ALA A 236 -45.24 -34.14 12.89
C ALA A 236 -46.14 -33.58 14.01
N LYS A 237 -47.42 -33.34 13.69
CA LYS A 237 -48.52 -33.92 14.47
C LYS A 237 -49.81 -34.10 13.64
N PRO A 238 -50.42 -35.29 13.65
CA PRO A 238 -51.72 -35.58 13.04
C PRO A 238 -52.84 -35.26 14.02
N ASP A 239 -54.03 -34.89 13.53
CA ASP A 239 -55.31 -35.27 14.15
C ASP A 239 -56.44 -35.03 13.15
N GLY A 240 -57.14 -36.11 12.84
CA GLY A 240 -58.27 -36.11 11.92
C GLY A 240 -59.58 -35.72 12.59
N LYS A 241 -60.51 -35.24 11.76
CA LYS A 241 -61.89 -35.74 11.81
C LYS A 241 -62.55 -35.56 10.46
N ALA A 242 -63.07 -36.68 9.96
CA ALA A 242 -63.95 -36.76 8.81
C ALA A 242 -65.23 -35.96 9.04
N ASP A 243 -65.76 -35.36 7.98
CA ASP A 243 -67.19 -35.52 7.67
C ASP A 243 -67.46 -35.25 6.19
N GLN A 244 -68.32 -36.11 5.65
CA GLN A 244 -68.57 -36.36 4.24
C GLN A 244 -69.97 -35.85 3.87
N LYS A 245 -70.07 -34.97 2.87
CA LYS A 245 -71.31 -34.75 2.08
C LYS A 245 -70.96 -33.97 0.81
N SER A 246 -70.88 -34.61 -0.35
CA SER A 246 -71.95 -34.70 -1.36
C SER A 246 -72.58 -33.33 -1.67
N THR A 247 -72.41 -32.84 -2.90
CA THR A 247 -73.49 -32.47 -3.86
C THR A 247 -72.86 -31.73 -5.06
N ASP A 248 -72.78 -32.44 -6.19
CA ASP A 248 -73.28 -32.07 -7.53
C ASP A 248 -72.88 -30.80 -8.33
N GLN A 249 -72.93 -31.02 -9.65
CA GLN A 249 -73.04 -30.11 -10.80
C GLN A 249 -71.80 -29.33 -11.27
N LYS A 250 -71.23 -29.63 -12.46
CA LYS A 250 -71.75 -29.55 -13.86
C LYS A 250 -71.47 -28.16 -14.49
N THR A 251 -71.09 -28.23 -15.76
CA THR A 251 -71.19 -27.22 -16.85
C THR A 251 -69.92 -26.44 -17.27
N GLU A 252 -69.29 -27.01 -18.31
CA GLU A 252 -68.83 -26.43 -19.59
C GLU A 252 -67.73 -25.34 -19.71
N PRO A 253 -66.92 -25.42 -20.80
CA PRO A 253 -65.96 -24.40 -21.19
C PRO A 253 -66.51 -23.45 -22.28
N LYS A 254 -66.05 -22.20 -22.28
CA LYS A 254 -66.04 -21.29 -23.44
C LYS A 254 -64.72 -20.51 -23.39
N LYS A 255 -63.82 -20.75 -24.33
CA LYS A 255 -63.63 -20.06 -25.62
C LYS A 255 -62.91 -18.72 -25.45
#